data_AF-L8PHM0-F1
#
_entry.id   AF-L8PHM0-F1
#
_cell.length_a   1.000
_cell.length_b   1.000
_cell.length_c   1.000
_cell.angle_alpha   90.00
_cell.angle_beta   90.00
_cell.angle_gamma   90.00
#
_symmetry.space_group_name_H-M   'P 1'
#
loop_
_entity.id
_entity.type
_entity.pdbx_description
1 polymer ?
#
loop_
_entity_poly.entity_id
_entity_poly.type
_entity_poly.pdbx_seq_one_letter_code
_entity_poly.pdbx_strand_id
1 'polypeptide(L)'
;MTQQGVRWTADQVLALAPDAASRKAGSKLGAAGPWSEAGSSDEGTVWGQCKGSGSKPYQTVIDIAEPSGPAYKCSCPSRKFPCKHALGLLLLWAGGDGAVPPGQPPDWAEQWIKGRRQRAEEKRTASAPGSASGTADPEAARRRAERRAVRVTAGATELEQRLADLLRGGLAGAEQAGYGLGEETAARMVDAQAPGLAARVRELGAIPASGPGWPVRLLEECALLHLLDQGWLRRELLPGGLADTVRSRVGLPASADGPPVRDRWLVLAQYDTADVKLTTRRIWLYGADSGRTALLLSYGAAGRAPELALPVGLALEAEVSAYPGAGQLRAALGERFAPPAPTAIRPPGVTTAEAAARYGEALRGDPWLDSVPVTLDRVVPTPDGDSWQLADADADTALPLTPAARARPGLWRLVALSGGAPVKVFGECGHRGFTPLTAWAEGKGEAVQLC
;
A
#
# COMPACT_ATOMS: atom_id res chain seq x y z
N MET A 1 -20.00 -4.12 31.49
CA MET A 1 -19.65 -2.96 30.64
C MET A 1 -19.68 -3.45 29.22
N THR A 2 -20.73 -3.10 28.49
CA THR A 2 -21.00 -3.56 27.13
C THR A 2 -19.95 -2.99 26.17
N GLN A 3 -19.35 -3.85 25.36
CA GLN A 3 -18.47 -3.47 24.26
C GLN A 3 -19.31 -2.69 23.22
N GLN A 4 -19.49 -1.39 23.42
CA GLN A 4 -19.74 -0.50 22.30
C GLN A 4 -18.45 -0.51 21.47
N GLY A 5 -18.40 -1.38 20.46
CA GLY A 5 -17.33 -1.39 19.47
C GLY A 5 -17.14 0.03 18.95
N VAL A 6 -15.93 0.56 19.12
CA VAL A 6 -15.62 1.95 18.79
C VAL A 6 -15.99 2.18 17.31
N ARG A 7 -16.94 3.09 17.07
CA ARG A 7 -17.41 3.44 15.73
C ARG A 7 -16.24 3.91 14.86
N TRP A 8 -16.29 3.60 13.58
CA TRP A 8 -15.30 4.10 12.63
C TRP A 8 -15.51 5.60 12.39
N THR A 9 -14.43 6.31 12.10
CA THR A 9 -14.48 7.71 11.69
C THR A 9 -14.97 7.82 10.25
N ALA A 10 -15.50 8.99 9.86
CA ALA A 10 -15.89 9.22 8.47
C ALA A 10 -14.72 9.00 7.51
N ASP A 11 -13.51 9.44 7.87
CA ASP A 11 -12.31 9.24 7.05
C ASP A 11 -11.96 7.74 6.89
N GLN A 12 -12.08 6.93 7.95
CA GLN A 12 -11.89 5.48 7.87
C GLN A 12 -12.88 4.81 6.90
N VAL A 13 -14.14 5.25 6.88
CA VAL A 13 -15.14 4.76 5.93
C VAL A 13 -14.80 5.19 4.50
N LEU A 14 -14.40 6.45 4.29
CA LEU A 14 -14.07 6.98 2.96
C LEU A 14 -12.80 6.35 2.37
N ALA A 15 -11.91 5.81 3.20
CA ALA A 15 -10.73 5.05 2.79
C ALA A 15 -11.09 3.69 2.14
N LEU A 16 -12.30 3.17 2.38
CA LEU A 16 -12.79 1.95 1.74
C LEU A 16 -13.29 2.19 0.30
N ALA A 17 -13.46 3.45 -0.11
CA ALA A 17 -14.06 3.77 -1.40
C ALA A 17 -13.18 3.27 -2.57
N PRO A 18 -13.74 2.57 -3.56
CA PRO A 18 -12.97 2.02 -4.67
C PRO A 18 -12.48 3.09 -5.65
N ASP A 19 -13.08 4.29 -5.63
CA ASP A 19 -12.66 5.45 -6.42
C ASP A 19 -13.29 6.75 -5.89
N ALA A 20 -12.81 7.90 -6.39
CA ALA A 20 -13.27 9.22 -5.97
C ALA A 20 -14.76 9.49 -6.29
N ALA A 21 -15.30 8.92 -7.37
CA ALA A 21 -16.70 9.09 -7.73
C ALA A 21 -17.62 8.33 -6.76
N SER A 22 -17.23 7.10 -6.38
CA SER A 22 -17.87 6.29 -5.36
C SER A 22 -17.80 6.98 -4.00
N ARG A 23 -16.66 7.57 -3.64
CA ARG A 23 -16.48 8.38 -2.42
C ARG A 23 -17.49 9.53 -2.37
N LYS A 24 -17.52 10.38 -3.40
CA LYS A 24 -18.43 11.53 -3.49
C LYS A 24 -19.91 11.11 -3.49
N ALA A 25 -20.25 10.03 -4.19
CA ALA A 25 -21.62 9.53 -4.24
C ALA A 25 -22.05 8.90 -2.90
N GLY A 26 -21.14 8.21 -2.20
CA GLY A 26 -21.36 7.64 -0.87
C GLY A 26 -21.57 8.71 0.18
N SER A 27 -20.75 9.77 0.19
CA SER A 27 -20.92 10.91 1.12
C SER A 27 -22.30 11.56 1.03
N LYS A 28 -22.87 11.67 -0.17
CA LYS A 28 -24.24 12.20 -0.36
C LYS A 28 -25.32 11.32 0.27
N LEU A 29 -25.04 10.03 0.45
CA LEU A 29 -25.93 9.07 1.09
C LEU A 29 -25.60 8.89 2.58
N GLY A 30 -24.60 9.57 3.14
CA GLY A 30 -24.23 9.49 4.55
C GLY A 30 -25.15 10.26 5.51
N ALA A 31 -26.34 10.67 5.06
CA ALA A 31 -27.36 11.36 5.86
C ALA A 31 -28.60 10.47 6.02
N ALA A 32 -29.38 10.64 7.10
CA ALA A 32 -30.48 9.73 7.44
C ALA A 32 -31.62 9.69 6.40
N GLY A 33 -31.91 10.81 5.74
CA GLY A 33 -33.08 10.98 4.85
C GLY A 33 -33.31 9.88 3.78
N PRO A 34 -32.30 9.46 3.00
CA PRO A 34 -32.46 8.37 2.01
C PRO A 34 -32.62 6.97 2.60
N TRP A 35 -32.46 6.78 3.92
CA TRP A 35 -32.46 5.46 4.56
C TRP A 35 -33.75 5.18 5.32
N SER A 36 -34.23 3.95 5.19
CA SER A 36 -35.29 3.37 6.01
C SER A 36 -34.85 2.01 6.54
N GLU A 37 -35.46 1.57 7.65
CA GLU A 37 -35.15 0.29 8.31
C GLU A 37 -33.64 0.09 8.54
N ALA A 38 -32.94 1.17 8.88
CA ALA A 38 -31.53 1.10 9.21
C ALA A 38 -31.35 0.55 10.63
N GLY A 39 -30.32 -0.24 10.84
CA GLY A 39 -29.98 -0.76 12.15
C GLY A 39 -28.61 -1.41 12.19
N SER A 40 -28.13 -1.67 13.40
CA SER A 40 -26.90 -2.40 13.65
C SER A 40 -27.11 -3.48 14.71
N SER A 41 -26.34 -4.56 14.67
CA SER A 41 -26.31 -5.57 15.73
C SER A 41 -25.05 -5.42 16.57
N ASP A 42 -25.09 -5.93 17.80
CA ASP A 42 -23.91 -6.02 18.67
C ASP A 42 -22.83 -6.94 18.06
N GLU A 43 -23.23 -7.86 17.19
CA GLU A 43 -22.33 -8.74 16.41
C GLU A 43 -21.66 -8.02 15.22
N GLY A 44 -21.78 -6.69 15.09
CA GLY A 44 -21.12 -5.91 14.04
C GLY A 44 -21.71 -6.09 12.64
N THR A 45 -23.02 -6.37 12.54
CA THR A 45 -23.75 -6.23 11.28
C THR A 45 -24.38 -4.85 11.21
N VAL A 46 -24.28 -4.18 10.06
CA VAL A 46 -25.00 -2.93 9.76
C VAL A 46 -25.89 -3.15 8.55
N TRP A 47 -27.15 -2.75 8.61
CA TRP A 47 -28.10 -2.87 7.50
C TRP A 47 -28.93 -1.61 7.30
N GLY A 48 -29.51 -1.49 6.11
CA GLY A 48 -30.48 -0.45 5.81
C GLY A 48 -31.03 -0.56 4.39
N GLN A 49 -32.17 0.08 4.16
CA GLN A 49 -32.79 0.20 2.85
C GLN A 49 -32.60 1.62 2.32
N CYS A 50 -31.87 1.77 1.23
CA CYS A 50 -31.65 3.09 0.60
C CYS A 50 -32.68 3.33 -0.50
N LYS A 51 -33.40 4.47 -0.45
CA LYS A 51 -34.28 4.90 -1.53
C LYS A 51 -33.47 5.13 -2.81
N GLY A 52 -33.77 4.36 -3.84
CA GLY A 52 -33.12 4.41 -5.15
C GLY A 52 -33.99 5.08 -6.22
N SER A 53 -33.53 5.01 -7.46
CA SER A 53 -34.30 5.45 -8.64
C SER A 53 -35.38 4.44 -9.09
N GLY A 54 -35.42 3.25 -8.48
CA GLY A 54 -36.42 2.22 -8.74
C GLY A 54 -37.56 2.20 -7.72
N SER A 55 -38.56 1.36 -7.97
CA SER A 55 -39.73 1.20 -7.09
C SER A 55 -39.43 0.47 -5.77
N LYS A 56 -38.35 -0.32 -5.71
CA LYS A 56 -37.90 -1.01 -4.49
C LYS A 56 -36.62 -0.36 -3.95
N PRO A 57 -36.56 -0.04 -2.65
CA PRO A 57 -35.32 0.40 -2.00
C PRO A 57 -34.19 -0.63 -2.15
N TYR A 58 -32.95 -0.15 -2.22
CA TYR A 58 -31.77 -1.02 -2.25
C TYR A 58 -31.44 -1.51 -0.85
N GLN A 59 -31.64 -2.81 -0.62
CA GLN A 59 -31.20 -3.51 0.59
C GLN A 59 -29.68 -3.56 0.63
N THR A 60 -29.11 -3.01 1.69
CA THR A 60 -27.67 -2.93 1.91
C THR A 60 -27.35 -3.54 3.27
N VAL A 61 -26.46 -4.53 3.31
CA VAL A 61 -25.96 -5.15 4.54
C VAL A 61 -24.44 -5.20 4.49
N ILE A 62 -23.85 -4.97 5.65
CA ILE A 62 -22.41 -4.85 5.84
C ILE A 62 -22.06 -5.63 7.10
N ASP A 63 -21.05 -6.47 6.99
CA ASP A 63 -20.47 -7.18 8.13
C ASP A 63 -19.12 -6.55 8.42
N ILE A 64 -18.98 -5.90 9.57
CA ILE A 64 -17.74 -5.26 10.04
C ILE A 64 -17.02 -6.08 11.11
N ALA A 65 -17.61 -7.18 11.57
CA ALA A 65 -17.05 -8.06 12.60
C ALA A 65 -16.32 -9.28 12.03
N GLU A 66 -16.18 -9.36 10.72
CA GLU A 66 -15.40 -10.42 10.09
C GLU A 66 -13.89 -10.13 10.22
N PRO A 67 -13.07 -11.04 10.77
CA PRO A 67 -11.62 -10.86 10.85
C PRO A 67 -10.98 -10.65 9.47
N SER A 68 -11.62 -11.21 8.43
CA SER A 68 -11.19 -11.01 7.04
C SER A 68 -11.48 -9.61 6.45
N GLY A 69 -11.92 -8.66 7.29
CA GLY A 69 -12.22 -7.28 6.92
C GLY A 69 -13.68 -7.13 6.51
N PRO A 70 -14.15 -5.88 6.32
CA PRO A 70 -15.56 -5.62 6.08
C PRO A 70 -16.06 -6.25 4.79
N ALA A 71 -17.20 -6.92 4.87
CA ALA A 71 -17.90 -7.50 3.74
C ALA A 71 -19.18 -6.72 3.41
N TYR A 72 -19.53 -6.66 2.13
CA TYR A 72 -20.65 -5.85 1.65
C TYR A 72 -21.57 -6.66 0.76
N LYS A 73 -22.89 -6.48 0.91
CA LYS A 73 -23.88 -6.85 -0.10
C LYS A 73 -24.88 -5.73 -0.25
N CYS A 74 -25.12 -5.34 -1.50
CA CYS A 74 -26.13 -4.36 -1.86
C CYS A 74 -26.91 -4.88 -3.07
N SER A 75 -28.23 -4.72 -3.10
CA SER A 75 -29.06 -5.11 -4.24
C SER A 75 -28.99 -4.16 -5.45
N CYS A 76 -28.13 -3.13 -5.41
CA CYS A 76 -27.96 -2.21 -6.53
C CYS A 76 -27.16 -2.83 -7.69
N PRO A 77 -27.35 -2.37 -8.94
CA PRO A 77 -26.68 -2.94 -10.13
C PRO A 77 -25.19 -2.54 -10.27
N SER A 78 -24.60 -1.88 -9.26
CA SER A 78 -23.22 -1.44 -9.32
C SER A 78 -22.25 -2.62 -9.29
N ARG A 79 -21.21 -2.57 -10.13
CA ARG A 79 -20.09 -3.52 -10.10
C ARG A 79 -18.92 -3.07 -9.22
N LYS A 80 -19.08 -1.95 -8.50
CA LYS A 80 -18.07 -1.39 -7.60
C LYS A 80 -18.35 -1.83 -6.16
N PHE A 81 -17.34 -2.35 -5.47
CA PHE A 81 -17.47 -2.85 -4.11
C PHE A 81 -16.36 -2.27 -3.23
N PRO A 82 -16.70 -1.60 -2.10
CA PRO A 82 -18.04 -1.19 -1.68
C PRO A 82 -18.69 -0.18 -2.65
N CYS A 83 -20.01 -0.33 -2.86
CA CYS A 83 -20.77 0.61 -3.69
C CYS A 83 -21.13 1.89 -2.91
N LYS A 84 -21.67 2.91 -3.58
CA LYS A 84 -22.10 4.16 -2.93
C LYS A 84 -23.09 3.95 -1.76
N HIS A 85 -23.96 2.92 -1.84
CA HIS A 85 -24.92 2.63 -0.76
C HIS A 85 -24.21 2.02 0.44
N ALA A 86 -23.28 1.08 0.23
CA ALA A 86 -22.49 0.52 1.32
C ALA A 86 -21.65 1.58 2.03
N LEU A 87 -20.99 2.48 1.26
CA LEU A 87 -20.28 3.62 1.82
C LEU A 87 -21.21 4.58 2.58
N GLY A 88 -22.38 4.90 2.00
CA GLY A 88 -23.37 5.78 2.66
C GLY A 88 -23.90 5.21 3.97
N LEU A 89 -24.18 3.91 4.03
CA LEU A 89 -24.65 3.25 5.25
C LEU A 89 -23.59 3.25 6.35
N LEU A 90 -22.33 2.96 6.00
CA LEU A 90 -21.22 3.03 6.96
C LEU A 90 -20.98 4.46 7.45
N LEU A 91 -21.10 5.47 6.58
CA LEU A 91 -20.99 6.87 6.98
C LEU A 91 -22.13 7.27 7.93
N LEU A 92 -23.35 6.80 7.67
CA LEU A 92 -24.50 7.03 8.54
C LEU A 92 -24.29 6.39 9.92
N TRP A 93 -23.75 5.16 9.95
CA TRP A 93 -23.40 4.46 11.19
C TRP A 93 -22.25 5.15 11.94
N ALA A 94 -21.23 5.61 11.22
CA ALA A 94 -20.06 6.33 11.75
C ALA A 94 -20.44 7.68 12.39
N GLY A 95 -21.37 8.43 11.76
CA GLY A 95 -21.82 9.74 12.27
C GLY A 95 -22.47 9.65 13.65
N GLY A 96 -23.11 8.52 13.94
CA GLY A 96 -23.46 8.16 15.30
C GLY A 96 -24.64 8.88 15.95
N ASP A 97 -25.36 9.68 15.18
CA ASP A 97 -26.54 10.47 15.57
C ASP A 97 -27.81 9.63 15.85
N GLY A 98 -27.66 8.33 16.13
CA GLY A 98 -28.77 7.41 16.40
C GLY A 98 -29.56 6.95 15.17
N ALA A 99 -29.20 7.39 13.96
CA ALA A 99 -29.86 7.01 12.71
C ALA A 99 -29.70 5.52 12.33
N VAL A 100 -28.74 4.83 12.94
CA VAL A 100 -28.53 3.38 12.84
C VAL A 100 -28.58 2.79 14.26
N PRO A 101 -29.79 2.54 14.80
CA PRO A 101 -29.95 2.05 16.16
C PRO A 101 -29.59 0.56 16.30
N PRO A 102 -29.21 0.10 17.50
CA PRO A 102 -29.06 -1.33 17.78
C PRO A 102 -30.41 -2.05 17.60
N GLY A 103 -30.41 -3.22 16.97
CA GLY A 103 -31.62 -3.99 16.71
C GLY A 103 -31.36 -5.42 16.24
N GLN A 104 -32.43 -6.15 15.90
CA GLN A 104 -32.33 -7.45 15.27
C GLN A 104 -32.25 -7.30 13.74
N PRO A 105 -31.33 -8.02 13.06
CA PRO A 105 -31.23 -7.94 11.61
C PRO A 105 -32.50 -8.51 10.96
N PRO A 106 -33.03 -7.89 9.89
CA PRO A 106 -34.13 -8.45 9.13
C PRO A 106 -33.72 -9.74 8.40
N ASP A 107 -34.68 -10.59 8.06
CA ASP A 107 -34.44 -11.93 7.46
C ASP A 107 -33.44 -11.93 6.31
N TRP A 108 -33.52 -10.94 5.41
CA TRP A 108 -32.64 -10.85 4.25
C TRP A 108 -31.18 -10.55 4.63
N ALA A 109 -30.95 -9.83 5.72
CA ALA A 109 -29.62 -9.56 6.27
C ALA A 109 -29.11 -10.78 7.03
N GLU A 110 -29.96 -11.40 7.86
CA GLU A 110 -29.62 -12.60 8.62
C GLU A 110 -29.24 -13.78 7.71
N GLN A 111 -30.04 -14.04 6.67
CA GLN A 111 -29.75 -15.08 5.68
C GLN A 111 -28.40 -14.86 4.99
N TRP A 112 -28.04 -13.61 4.71
CA TRP A 112 -26.77 -13.30 4.08
C TRP A 112 -25.58 -13.58 5.02
N ILE A 113 -25.69 -13.19 6.29
CA ILE A 113 -24.65 -13.40 7.31
C ILE A 113 -24.48 -14.90 7.57
N LYS A 114 -25.57 -15.64 7.78
CA LYS A 114 -25.53 -17.11 7.97
C LYS A 114 -24.84 -17.80 6.79
N GLY A 115 -25.22 -17.47 5.56
CA GLY A 115 -24.58 -18.02 4.37
C GLY A 115 -23.12 -17.61 4.19
N ARG A 116 -22.68 -16.47 4.75
CA ARG A 116 -21.25 -16.10 4.79
C ARG A 116 -20.50 -16.92 5.83
N ARG A 117 -21.01 -17.02 7.06
CA ARG A 117 -20.39 -17.79 8.15
C ARG A 117 -20.19 -19.26 7.75
N GLN A 118 -21.19 -19.87 7.10
CA GLN A 118 -21.09 -21.23 6.58
C GLN A 118 -19.97 -21.37 5.54
N ARG A 119 -19.90 -20.48 4.54
CA ARG A 119 -18.83 -20.51 3.52
C ARG A 119 -17.43 -20.26 4.11
N ALA A 120 -17.33 -19.40 5.13
CA ALA A 120 -16.08 -19.14 5.82
C ALA A 120 -15.61 -20.39 6.61
N GLU A 121 -16.53 -21.14 7.18
CA GLU A 121 -16.26 -22.41 7.87
C GLU A 121 -15.84 -23.52 6.88
N GLU A 122 -16.56 -23.66 5.77
CA GLU A 122 -16.21 -24.57 4.67
C GLU A 122 -14.82 -24.26 4.10
N LYS A 123 -14.47 -22.97 3.96
CA LYS A 123 -13.15 -22.55 3.50
C LYS A 123 -12.05 -22.83 4.53
N ARG A 124 -12.31 -22.65 5.83
CA ARG A 124 -11.36 -22.96 6.90
C ARG A 124 -11.08 -24.45 7.00
N THR A 125 -12.10 -25.29 6.89
CA THR A 125 -11.96 -26.75 6.85
C THR A 125 -11.26 -27.25 5.58
N ALA A 126 -11.51 -26.61 4.43
CA ALA A 126 -10.79 -26.92 3.19
C ALA A 126 -9.33 -26.43 3.18
N SER A 127 -8.98 -25.44 3.99
CA SER A 127 -7.63 -24.84 4.09
C SER A 127 -6.83 -25.33 5.30
N ALA A 128 -7.31 -26.35 6.02
CA ALA A 128 -6.57 -26.98 7.11
C ALA A 128 -5.23 -27.53 6.58
N PRO A 129 -4.13 -27.45 7.36
CA PRO A 129 -2.82 -27.84 6.89
C PRO A 129 -2.79 -29.35 6.62
N GLY A 130 -2.90 -29.71 5.34
CA GLY A 130 -3.00 -31.10 4.89
C GLY A 130 -3.71 -31.30 3.55
N SER A 131 -4.51 -30.34 3.05
CA SER A 131 -5.08 -30.42 1.70
C SER A 131 -4.07 -29.90 0.67
N ALA A 132 -3.35 -30.85 0.09
CA ALA A 132 -2.30 -30.64 -0.90
C ALA A 132 -2.72 -29.68 -2.03
N SER A 133 -2.22 -28.45 -2.01
CA SER A 133 -1.78 -27.82 -3.25
C SER A 133 -0.65 -28.69 -3.78
N GLY A 134 -0.87 -29.41 -4.89
CA GLY A 134 0.06 -30.39 -5.42
C GLY A 134 1.50 -29.93 -5.30
N THR A 135 2.29 -30.65 -4.51
CA THR A 135 3.71 -30.39 -4.33
C THR A 135 4.35 -30.45 -5.71
N ALA A 136 4.61 -29.29 -6.30
CA ALA A 136 5.37 -29.22 -7.53
C ALA A 136 6.69 -29.96 -7.28
N ASP A 137 7.02 -30.91 -8.16
CA ASP A 137 8.28 -31.65 -8.08
C ASP A 137 9.44 -30.66 -7.82
N PRO A 138 10.12 -30.75 -6.65
CA PRO A 138 11.20 -29.84 -6.29
C PRO A 138 12.31 -29.81 -7.34
N GLU A 139 12.56 -30.93 -8.01
CA GLU A 139 13.56 -31.02 -9.06
C GLU A 139 13.13 -30.26 -10.31
N ALA A 140 11.87 -30.42 -10.75
CA ALA A 140 11.31 -29.64 -11.85
C ALA A 140 11.27 -28.13 -11.53
N ALA A 141 10.99 -27.74 -10.28
CA ALA A 141 11.05 -26.35 -9.85
C ALA A 141 12.49 -25.79 -9.94
N ARG A 142 13.50 -26.55 -9.47
CA ARG A 142 14.91 -26.19 -9.57
C ARG A 142 15.35 -26.04 -11.03
N ARG A 143 15.06 -27.02 -11.89
CA ARG A 143 15.39 -26.96 -13.32
C ARG A 143 14.75 -25.75 -14.03
N ARG A 144 13.52 -25.38 -13.66
CA ARG A 144 12.86 -24.16 -14.19
C ARG A 144 13.56 -22.89 -13.71
N ALA A 145 13.96 -22.83 -12.45
CA ALA A 145 14.71 -21.70 -11.90
C ALA A 145 16.08 -21.54 -12.57
N GLU A 146 16.81 -22.64 -12.80
CA GLU A 146 18.10 -22.65 -13.51
C GLU A 146 17.94 -22.15 -14.95
N ARG A 147 16.98 -22.69 -15.72
CA ARG A 147 16.72 -22.25 -17.11
C ARG A 147 16.34 -20.77 -17.19
N ARG A 148 15.56 -20.28 -16.22
CA ARG A 148 15.24 -18.85 -16.12
C ARG A 148 16.50 -18.04 -15.85
N ALA A 149 17.34 -18.48 -14.91
CA ALA A 149 18.56 -17.77 -14.57
C ALA A 149 19.51 -17.62 -15.78
N VAL A 150 19.60 -18.63 -16.64
CA VAL A 150 20.36 -18.56 -17.90
C VAL A 150 19.79 -17.48 -18.84
N ARG A 151 18.47 -17.43 -19.02
CA ARG A 151 17.83 -16.41 -19.89
C ARG A 151 18.03 -15.00 -19.36
N VAL A 152 17.85 -14.81 -18.05
CA VAL A 152 18.07 -13.51 -17.40
C VAL A 152 19.53 -13.09 -17.52
N THR A 153 20.48 -14.02 -17.36
CA THR A 153 21.92 -13.74 -17.51
C THR A 153 22.26 -13.29 -18.94
N ALA A 154 21.70 -13.95 -19.96
CA ALA A 154 21.87 -13.52 -21.34
C ALA A 154 21.28 -12.13 -21.60
N GLY A 155 20.08 -11.85 -21.07
CA GLY A 155 19.44 -10.54 -21.15
C GLY A 155 20.25 -9.43 -20.47
N ALA A 156 20.68 -9.64 -19.23
CA ALA A 156 21.50 -8.68 -18.49
C ALA A 156 22.85 -8.42 -19.19
N THR A 157 23.47 -9.44 -19.79
CA THR A 157 24.71 -9.26 -20.56
C THR A 157 24.50 -8.38 -21.79
N GLU A 158 23.39 -8.59 -22.53
CA GLU A 158 23.03 -7.73 -23.66
C GLU A 158 22.72 -6.29 -23.20
N LEU A 159 22.01 -6.14 -22.07
CA LEU A 159 21.65 -4.84 -21.52
C LEU A 159 22.89 -4.03 -21.11
N GLU A 160 23.90 -4.67 -20.51
CA GLU A 160 25.19 -4.05 -20.20
C GLU A 160 25.91 -3.52 -21.44
N GLN A 161 25.90 -4.27 -22.55
CA GLN A 161 26.48 -3.81 -23.81
C GLN A 161 25.74 -2.57 -24.33
N ARG A 162 24.40 -2.58 -24.28
CA ARG A 162 23.56 -1.45 -24.69
C ARG A 162 23.78 -0.21 -23.82
N LEU A 163 23.93 -0.39 -22.50
CA LEU A 163 24.26 0.70 -21.58
C LEU A 163 25.64 1.28 -21.89
N ALA A 164 26.64 0.44 -22.14
CA ALA A 164 27.97 0.90 -22.52
C ALA A 164 27.98 1.64 -23.86
N ASP A 165 27.20 1.18 -24.84
CA ASP A 165 27.05 1.84 -26.15
C ASP A 165 26.33 3.19 -26.04
N LEU A 166 25.28 3.28 -25.21
CA LEU A 166 24.60 4.54 -24.90
C LEU A 166 25.57 5.57 -24.30
N LEU A 167 26.38 5.15 -23.31
CA LEU A 167 27.36 6.03 -22.68
C LEU A 167 28.48 6.43 -23.65
N ARG A 168 28.94 5.51 -24.51
CA ARG A 168 29.97 5.80 -25.52
C ARG A 168 29.47 6.76 -26.60
N GLY A 169 28.21 6.64 -27.01
CA GLY A 169 27.55 7.55 -27.94
C GLY A 169 27.24 8.93 -27.36
N GLY A 170 27.27 9.05 -26.03
CA GLY A 170 26.94 10.27 -25.31
C GLY A 170 25.43 10.44 -25.11
N LEU A 171 25.05 11.01 -23.96
CA LEU A 171 23.63 11.11 -23.58
C LEU A 171 22.84 12.12 -24.41
N ALA A 172 23.50 13.10 -25.03
CA ALA A 172 22.83 14.17 -25.80
C ALA A 172 22.01 13.63 -26.98
N GLY A 173 22.41 12.50 -27.58
CA GLY A 173 21.67 11.85 -28.67
C GLY A 173 20.43 11.07 -28.21
N ALA A 174 20.25 10.84 -26.91
CA ALA A 174 19.16 10.01 -26.38
C ALA A 174 17.78 10.65 -26.62
N GLU A 175 17.69 11.99 -26.67
CA GLU A 175 16.45 12.70 -27.01
C GLU A 175 15.99 12.42 -28.44
N GLN A 176 16.93 12.19 -29.36
CA GLN A 176 16.67 11.97 -30.79
C GLN A 176 16.32 10.51 -31.10
N ALA A 177 16.79 9.55 -30.29
CA ALA A 177 16.54 8.12 -30.46
C ALA A 177 15.07 7.72 -30.23
N GLY A 178 14.30 8.56 -29.54
CA GLY A 178 12.87 8.37 -29.28
C GLY A 178 12.53 7.16 -28.41
N TYR A 179 11.24 7.00 -28.10
CA TYR A 179 10.73 5.92 -27.21
C TYR A 179 10.93 4.50 -27.77
N GLY A 180 11.09 4.34 -29.09
CA GLY A 180 11.10 3.03 -29.76
C GLY A 180 12.26 2.12 -29.36
N LEU A 181 13.46 2.68 -29.18
CA LEU A 181 14.66 1.92 -28.82
C LEU A 181 14.59 1.37 -27.37
N GLY A 182 13.98 2.15 -26.48
CA GLY A 182 13.70 1.74 -25.09
C GLY A 182 12.69 0.60 -25.04
N GLU A 183 11.59 0.70 -25.78
CA GLU A 183 10.58 -0.37 -25.82
C GLU A 183 11.09 -1.67 -26.44
N GLU A 184 11.91 -1.61 -27.50
CA GLU A 184 12.56 -2.81 -28.05
C GLU A 184 13.44 -3.50 -27.00
N THR A 185 14.27 -2.72 -26.31
CA THR A 185 15.16 -3.25 -25.26
C THR A 185 14.35 -3.82 -24.09
N ALA A 186 13.26 -3.16 -23.69
CA ALA A 186 12.37 -3.64 -22.65
C ALA A 186 11.65 -4.95 -23.05
N ALA A 187 11.24 -5.08 -24.32
CA ALA A 187 10.64 -6.33 -24.83
C ALA A 187 11.63 -7.50 -24.75
N ARG A 188 12.90 -7.28 -25.10
CA ARG A 188 13.96 -8.29 -24.94
C ARG A 188 14.15 -8.71 -23.48
N MET A 189 14.02 -7.79 -22.53
CA MET A 189 14.09 -8.12 -21.10
C MET A 189 12.89 -8.97 -20.65
N VAL A 190 11.70 -8.76 -21.21
CA VAL A 190 10.55 -9.64 -20.97
C VAL A 190 10.82 -11.05 -21.51
N ASP A 191 11.37 -11.17 -22.72
CA ASP A 191 11.74 -12.45 -23.33
C ASP A 191 12.84 -13.18 -22.55
N ALA A 192 13.78 -12.41 -21.98
CA ALA A 192 14.81 -12.88 -21.05
C ALA A 192 14.25 -13.31 -19.68
N GLN A 193 12.95 -13.12 -19.42
CA GLN A 193 12.28 -13.37 -18.13
C GLN A 193 12.77 -12.47 -16.99
N ALA A 194 13.13 -11.23 -17.32
CA ALA A 194 13.57 -10.18 -16.39
C ALA A 194 12.60 -8.97 -16.41
N PRO A 195 11.34 -9.13 -15.95
CA PRO A 195 10.35 -8.07 -16.05
C PRO A 195 10.70 -6.82 -15.22
N GLY A 196 11.50 -6.95 -14.17
CA GLY A 196 12.01 -5.82 -13.40
C GLY A 196 13.02 -4.98 -14.21
N LEU A 197 13.95 -5.63 -14.92
CA LEU A 197 14.85 -4.94 -15.85
C LEU A 197 14.07 -4.27 -16.98
N ALA A 198 13.04 -4.95 -17.51
CA ALA A 198 12.16 -4.39 -18.52
C ALA A 198 11.48 -3.09 -18.06
N ALA A 199 10.96 -3.04 -16.83
CA ALA A 199 10.37 -1.84 -16.27
C ALA A 199 11.39 -0.68 -16.17
N ARG A 200 12.59 -0.96 -15.67
CA ARG A 200 13.67 0.04 -15.55
C ARG A 200 14.12 0.60 -16.89
N VAL A 201 14.20 -0.24 -17.93
CA VAL A 201 14.51 0.20 -19.29
C VAL A 201 13.42 1.14 -19.84
N ARG A 202 12.14 0.86 -19.58
CA ARG A 202 11.06 1.78 -19.97
C ARG A 202 11.14 3.11 -19.25
N GLU A 203 11.44 3.09 -17.96
CA GLU A 203 11.66 4.30 -17.17
C GLU A 203 12.80 5.13 -17.76
N LEU A 204 13.94 4.52 -18.11
CA LEU A 204 15.05 5.20 -18.80
C LEU A 204 14.59 5.88 -20.10
N GLY A 205 13.80 5.17 -20.92
CA GLY A 205 13.29 5.70 -22.18
C GLY A 205 12.38 6.92 -22.03
N ALA A 206 11.75 7.11 -20.87
CA ALA A 206 10.90 8.26 -20.59
C ALA A 206 11.66 9.50 -20.07
N ILE A 207 12.90 9.33 -19.59
CA ILE A 207 13.67 10.42 -18.97
C ILE A 207 13.96 11.59 -19.91
N PRO A 208 14.35 11.40 -21.18
CA PRO A 208 14.65 12.53 -22.06
C PRO A 208 13.49 13.51 -22.21
N ALA A 209 12.24 13.02 -22.13
CA ALA A 209 11.03 13.85 -22.20
C ALA A 209 10.60 14.46 -20.83
N SER A 210 11.38 14.28 -19.76
CA SER A 210 11.02 14.70 -18.40
C SER A 210 11.36 16.16 -18.06
N GLY A 211 11.83 16.94 -19.04
CA GLY A 211 12.15 18.36 -18.88
C GLY A 211 13.60 18.63 -18.44
N PRO A 212 13.92 19.86 -17.97
CA PRO A 212 15.29 20.28 -17.69
C PRO A 212 16.04 19.35 -16.74
N GLY A 213 17.35 19.18 -16.95
CA GLY A 213 18.21 18.33 -16.13
C GLY A 213 18.08 16.82 -16.41
N TRP A 214 17.38 16.43 -17.47
CA TRP A 214 17.23 15.01 -17.85
C TRP A 214 18.55 14.27 -18.12
N PRO A 215 19.65 14.87 -18.63
CA PRO A 215 20.86 14.09 -18.90
C PRO A 215 21.49 13.54 -17.61
N VAL A 216 21.46 14.33 -16.53
CA VAL A 216 21.95 13.90 -15.21
C VAL A 216 21.07 12.79 -14.66
N ARG A 217 19.74 12.96 -14.70
CA ARG A 217 18.79 11.91 -14.28
C ARG A 217 18.97 10.62 -15.08
N LEU A 218 19.18 10.73 -16.39
CA LEU A 218 19.40 9.56 -17.24
C LEU A 218 20.68 8.82 -16.84
N LEU A 219 21.76 9.55 -16.57
CA LEU A 219 23.01 8.97 -16.09
C LEU A 219 22.84 8.25 -14.74
N GLU A 220 22.15 8.88 -13.78
CA GLU A 220 21.88 8.29 -12.46
C GLU A 220 21.09 6.98 -12.59
N GLU A 221 20.03 6.98 -13.39
CA GLU A 221 19.19 5.81 -13.59
C GLU A 221 19.91 4.72 -14.39
N CYS A 222 20.78 5.09 -15.35
CA CYS A 222 21.68 4.15 -16.03
C CYS A 222 22.68 3.52 -15.06
N ALA A 223 23.24 4.29 -14.12
CA ALA A 223 24.16 3.77 -13.10
C ALA A 223 23.46 2.78 -12.16
N LEU A 224 22.22 3.07 -11.76
CA LEU A 224 21.41 2.15 -10.96
C LEU A 224 21.06 0.88 -11.74
N LEU A 225 20.74 0.97 -13.03
CA LEU A 225 20.46 -0.20 -13.86
C LEU A 225 21.73 -1.06 -14.05
N HIS A 226 22.86 -0.42 -14.34
CA HIS A 226 24.17 -1.09 -14.42
C HIS A 226 24.50 -1.83 -13.12
N LEU A 227 24.28 -1.19 -11.97
CA LEU A 227 24.49 -1.83 -10.67
C LEU A 227 23.63 -3.08 -10.51
N LEU A 228 22.37 -3.05 -10.99
CA LEU A 228 21.44 -4.18 -10.89
C LEU A 228 21.86 -5.33 -11.80
N ASP A 229 22.26 -5.03 -13.03
CA ASP A 229 22.77 -6.02 -13.97
C ASP A 229 24.05 -6.66 -13.44
N GLN A 230 25.01 -5.88 -12.96
CA GLN A 230 26.22 -6.40 -12.32
C GLN A 230 25.90 -7.23 -11.07
N GLY A 231 24.94 -6.78 -10.26
CA GLY A 231 24.44 -7.54 -9.12
C GLY A 231 23.89 -8.91 -9.53
N TRP A 232 23.14 -8.99 -10.62
CA TRP A 232 22.63 -10.25 -11.15
C TRP A 232 23.74 -11.16 -11.70
N LEU A 233 24.64 -10.60 -12.51
CA LEU A 233 25.74 -11.33 -13.15
C LEU A 233 26.74 -11.88 -12.13
N ARG A 234 26.91 -11.19 -11.00
CA ARG A 234 27.83 -11.57 -9.92
C ARG A 234 27.13 -12.08 -8.66
N ARG A 235 25.85 -12.44 -8.76
CA ARG A 235 24.99 -12.80 -7.61
C ARG A 235 25.58 -13.87 -6.68
N GLU A 236 26.37 -14.80 -7.22
CA GLU A 236 26.98 -15.89 -6.44
C GLU A 236 28.08 -15.39 -5.49
N LEU A 237 28.55 -14.16 -5.67
CA LEU A 237 29.53 -13.49 -4.79
C LEU A 237 28.86 -12.59 -3.74
N LEU A 238 27.54 -12.38 -3.84
CA LEU A 238 26.82 -11.47 -2.95
C LEU A 238 26.43 -12.18 -1.64
N PRO A 239 26.36 -11.44 -0.51
CA PRO A 239 25.69 -11.94 0.69
C PRO A 239 24.26 -12.35 0.36
N GLY A 240 23.77 -13.45 0.97
CA GLY A 240 22.49 -14.07 0.61
C GLY A 240 21.31 -13.08 0.58
N GLY A 241 21.21 -12.20 1.58
CA GLY A 241 20.15 -11.18 1.63
C GLY A 241 20.20 -10.17 0.48
N LEU A 242 21.39 -9.78 0.01
CA LEU A 242 21.54 -8.89 -1.14
C LEU A 242 21.28 -9.64 -2.47
N ALA A 243 21.69 -10.91 -2.56
CA ALA A 243 21.35 -11.76 -3.70
C ALA A 243 19.82 -11.91 -3.86
N ASP A 244 19.09 -12.08 -2.75
CA ASP A 244 17.64 -12.12 -2.75
C ASP A 244 17.01 -10.77 -3.17
N THR A 245 17.57 -9.65 -2.69
CA THR A 245 17.17 -8.30 -3.14
C THR A 245 17.34 -8.15 -4.65
N VAL A 246 18.49 -8.53 -5.21
CA VAL A 246 18.75 -8.51 -6.66
C VAL A 246 17.73 -9.36 -7.42
N ARG A 247 17.45 -10.58 -6.96
CA ARG A 247 16.44 -11.47 -7.58
C ARG A 247 15.05 -10.80 -7.62
N SER A 248 14.65 -10.17 -6.51
CA SER A 248 13.39 -9.45 -6.41
C SER A 248 13.34 -8.27 -7.39
N ARG A 249 14.41 -7.46 -7.44
CA ARG A 249 14.52 -6.27 -8.31
C ARG A 249 14.55 -6.60 -9.80
N VAL A 250 15.14 -7.73 -10.19
CA VAL A 250 15.08 -8.27 -11.56
C VAL A 250 13.67 -8.78 -11.92
N GLY A 251 12.82 -9.01 -10.92
CA GLY A 251 11.41 -9.39 -11.09
C GLY A 251 11.18 -10.90 -11.03
N LEU A 252 12.04 -11.65 -10.35
CA LEU A 252 11.78 -13.07 -10.11
C LEU A 252 10.67 -13.21 -9.05
N PRO A 253 9.73 -14.15 -9.22
CA PRO A 253 8.72 -14.40 -8.21
C PRO A 253 9.38 -14.97 -6.95
N ALA A 254 8.95 -14.46 -5.79
CA ALA A 254 9.30 -14.96 -4.47
C ALA A 254 8.01 -15.22 -3.68
N SER A 255 8.07 -16.19 -2.79
CA SER A 255 7.03 -16.50 -1.80
C SER A 255 7.38 -15.88 -0.45
N ALA A 256 6.37 -15.58 0.35
CA ALA A 256 6.53 -15.07 1.70
C ALA A 256 6.65 -16.23 2.70
N ASP A 257 7.75 -16.97 2.62
CA ASP A 257 7.97 -18.19 3.41
C ASP A 257 8.68 -17.92 4.76
N GLY A 258 8.86 -16.64 5.12
CA GLY A 258 9.37 -16.28 6.43
C GLY A 258 8.43 -16.75 7.55
N PRO A 259 8.96 -17.06 8.75
CA PRO A 259 8.14 -17.43 9.90
C PRO A 259 7.02 -16.41 10.14
N PRO A 260 5.75 -16.84 10.24
CA PRO A 260 4.65 -15.92 10.47
C PRO A 260 4.83 -15.25 11.83
N VAL A 261 4.74 -13.91 11.84
CA VAL A 261 4.76 -13.13 13.06
C VAL A 261 3.34 -12.68 13.36
N ARG A 262 2.74 -13.26 14.41
CA ARG A 262 1.51 -12.75 14.99
C ARG A 262 1.82 -11.51 15.82
N ASP A 263 1.13 -10.42 15.52
CA ASP A 263 1.26 -9.14 16.22
C ASP A 263 -0.07 -8.38 16.12
N ARG A 264 -0.19 -7.31 16.87
CA ARG A 264 -1.21 -6.29 16.70
C ARG A 264 -0.69 -5.17 15.80
N TRP A 265 -1.07 -5.25 14.54
CA TRP A 265 -0.61 -4.37 13.48
C TRP A 265 -1.47 -3.12 13.37
N LEU A 266 -0.92 -1.96 13.70
CA LEU A 266 -1.50 -0.66 13.41
C LEU A 266 -1.39 -0.35 11.92
N VAL A 267 -2.50 -0.02 11.27
CA VAL A 267 -2.54 0.45 9.89
C VAL A 267 -2.12 1.93 9.83
N LEU A 268 -0.92 2.17 9.35
CA LEU A 268 -0.29 3.49 9.32
C LEU A 268 -0.66 4.31 8.08
N ALA A 269 -0.84 3.69 6.92
CA ALA A 269 -1.20 4.38 5.69
C ALA A 269 -1.78 3.39 4.69
N GLN A 270 -2.70 3.88 3.84
CA GLN A 270 -3.19 3.14 2.68
C GLN A 270 -3.33 4.11 1.50
N TYR A 271 -2.67 3.81 0.39
CA TYR A 271 -2.80 4.59 -0.83
C TYR A 271 -2.59 3.75 -2.08
N ASP A 272 -3.16 4.21 -3.19
CA ASP A 272 -3.12 3.51 -4.46
C ASP A 272 -2.18 4.24 -5.43
N THR A 273 -1.32 3.49 -6.10
CA THR A 273 -0.53 3.93 -7.24
C THR A 273 -1.06 3.23 -8.49
N ALA A 274 -1.42 3.99 -9.52
CA ALA A 274 -1.98 3.46 -10.75
C ALA A 274 -0.99 3.56 -11.90
N ASP A 275 -0.86 2.47 -12.66
CA ASP A 275 -0.25 2.42 -13.98
C ASP A 275 -1.33 1.99 -15.00
N VAL A 276 -1.06 2.11 -16.30
CA VAL A 276 -1.99 1.89 -17.42
C VAL A 276 -2.73 0.56 -17.32
N LYS A 277 -2.10 -0.49 -16.77
CA LYS A 277 -2.66 -1.85 -16.69
C LYS A 277 -3.01 -2.31 -15.28
N LEU A 278 -2.48 -1.65 -14.25
CA LEU A 278 -2.44 -2.17 -12.88
C LEU A 278 -2.57 -1.06 -11.85
N THR A 279 -3.52 -1.20 -10.94
CA THR A 279 -3.57 -0.41 -9.70
C THR A 279 -2.92 -1.21 -8.58
N THR A 280 -1.93 -0.64 -7.92
CA THR A 280 -1.28 -1.23 -6.75
C THR A 280 -1.64 -0.43 -5.52
N ARG A 281 -2.22 -1.10 -4.52
CA ARG A 281 -2.46 -0.56 -3.20
C ARG A 281 -1.30 -0.90 -2.29
N ARG A 282 -0.79 0.12 -1.61
CA ARG A 282 0.27 0.03 -0.60
C ARG A 282 -0.34 0.27 0.77
N ILE A 283 -0.15 -0.67 1.69
CA ILE A 283 -0.62 -0.56 3.07
C ILE A 283 0.57 -0.72 4.01
N TRP A 284 0.87 0.33 4.76
CA TRP A 284 1.91 0.31 5.80
C TRP A 284 1.31 -0.12 7.12
N LEU A 285 1.99 -1.08 7.77
CA LEU A 285 1.63 -1.62 9.07
C LEU A 285 2.77 -1.41 10.07
N TYR A 286 2.44 -1.24 11.35
CA TYR A 286 3.39 -1.26 12.46
C TYR A 286 2.95 -2.23 13.55
N GLY A 287 3.81 -3.20 13.85
CA GLY A 287 3.59 -4.20 14.89
C GLY A 287 3.84 -3.59 16.27
N ALA A 288 2.82 -3.58 17.12
CA ALA A 288 2.90 -2.98 18.45
C ALA A 288 3.87 -3.75 19.37
N ASP A 289 3.91 -5.07 19.23
CA ASP A 289 4.69 -5.95 20.10
C ASP A 289 6.08 -6.24 19.51
N SER A 290 6.18 -6.42 18.19
CA SER A 290 7.45 -6.68 17.51
C SER A 290 8.26 -5.43 17.17
N GLY A 291 7.63 -4.24 17.18
CA GLY A 291 8.25 -2.99 16.73
C GLY A 291 8.60 -2.97 15.23
N ARG A 292 8.05 -3.90 14.44
CA ARG A 292 8.35 -4.03 13.01
C ARG A 292 7.42 -3.19 12.16
N THR A 293 7.97 -2.61 11.10
CA THR A 293 7.18 -2.01 10.02
C THR A 293 7.07 -2.99 8.86
N ALA A 294 5.86 -3.17 8.32
CA ALA A 294 5.60 -4.05 7.18
C ALA A 294 4.80 -3.34 6.10
N LEU A 295 5.02 -3.73 4.84
CA LEU A 295 4.32 -3.26 3.67
C LEU A 295 3.53 -4.39 3.04
N LEU A 296 2.21 -4.25 3.00
CA LEU A 296 1.34 -5.13 2.22
C LEU A 296 1.09 -4.49 0.85
N LEU A 297 1.11 -5.33 -0.19
CA LEU A 297 0.75 -4.95 -1.55
C LEU A 297 -0.50 -5.71 -1.98
N SER A 298 -1.47 -4.98 -2.52
CA SER A 298 -2.66 -5.55 -3.14
C SER A 298 -2.80 -4.99 -4.55
N TYR A 299 -3.28 -5.83 -5.48
CA TYR A 299 -3.26 -5.51 -6.90
C TYR A 299 -4.67 -5.56 -7.49
N GLY A 300 -4.99 -4.60 -8.35
CA GLY A 300 -6.24 -4.51 -9.09
C GLY A 300 -5.97 -4.40 -10.59
N ALA A 301 -6.44 -5.37 -11.37
CA ALA A 301 -6.23 -5.39 -12.81
C ALA A 301 -7.26 -4.53 -13.57
N ALA A 302 -6.86 -3.96 -14.70
CA ALA A 302 -7.75 -3.28 -15.65
C ALA A 302 -8.64 -2.20 -15.00
N GLY A 303 -8.04 -1.34 -14.18
CA GLY A 303 -8.72 -0.23 -13.51
C GLY A 303 -9.64 -0.63 -12.35
N ARG A 304 -9.65 -1.90 -11.93
CA ARG A 304 -10.36 -2.33 -10.72
C ARG A 304 -9.58 -1.92 -9.47
N ALA A 305 -10.30 -1.56 -8.42
CA ALA A 305 -9.69 -1.31 -7.11
C ALA A 305 -9.11 -2.61 -6.53
N PRO A 306 -7.94 -2.57 -5.88
CA PRO A 306 -7.41 -3.70 -5.14
C PRO A 306 -8.36 -4.15 -4.03
N GLU A 307 -8.46 -5.47 -3.82
CA GLU A 307 -9.45 -6.08 -2.92
C GLU A 307 -9.17 -5.79 -1.44
N LEU A 308 -7.90 -5.81 -1.03
CA LEU A 308 -7.55 -5.61 0.37
C LEU A 308 -7.76 -4.14 0.74
N ALA A 309 -8.59 -3.88 1.74
CA ALA A 309 -8.79 -2.55 2.30
C ALA A 309 -8.67 -2.62 3.83
N LEU A 310 -7.69 -1.90 4.37
CA LEU A 310 -7.42 -1.79 5.78
C LEU A 310 -7.45 -0.29 6.12
N PRO A 311 -8.50 0.21 6.81
CA PRO A 311 -8.59 1.63 7.15
C PRO A 311 -7.46 2.10 8.07
N VAL A 312 -6.93 3.28 7.80
CA VAL A 312 -5.86 3.92 8.58
C VAL A 312 -6.32 4.21 10.01
N GLY A 313 -5.44 4.02 10.99
CA GLY A 313 -5.71 4.25 12.40
C GLY A 313 -6.42 3.11 13.12
N LEU A 314 -6.75 2.02 12.42
CA LEU A 314 -7.19 0.77 13.05
C LEU A 314 -6.00 -0.14 13.33
N ALA A 315 -6.08 -0.94 14.40
CA ALA A 315 -5.20 -2.07 14.64
C ALA A 315 -5.91 -3.37 14.30
N LEU A 316 -5.18 -4.31 13.71
CA LEU A 316 -5.68 -5.65 13.41
C LEU A 316 -4.72 -6.70 14.00
N GLU A 317 -5.27 -7.74 14.59
CA GLU A 317 -4.47 -8.85 15.10
C GLU A 317 -4.32 -9.90 14.00
N ALA A 318 -3.09 -10.10 13.52
CA ALA A 318 -2.82 -11.00 12.40
C ALA A 318 -1.39 -11.52 12.38
N GLU A 319 -1.24 -12.60 11.63
CA GLU A 319 0.05 -13.07 11.16
C GLU A 319 0.50 -12.31 9.91
N VAL A 320 1.79 -11.99 9.88
CA VAL A 320 2.45 -11.41 8.71
C VAL A 320 3.75 -12.16 8.46
N SER A 321 3.95 -12.61 7.22
CA SER A 321 5.15 -13.35 6.78
C SER A 321 5.98 -12.49 5.84
N ALA A 322 7.27 -12.38 6.10
CA ALA A 322 8.18 -11.58 5.29
C ALA A 322 8.55 -12.26 3.97
N TYR A 323 8.76 -11.47 2.92
CA TYR A 323 9.45 -11.91 1.71
C TYR A 323 10.97 -11.97 1.94
N PRO A 324 11.71 -12.82 1.20
CA PRO A 324 13.16 -12.85 1.26
C PRO A 324 13.79 -11.55 0.74
N GLY A 325 14.99 -11.23 1.24
CA GLY A 325 15.75 -10.04 0.87
C GLY A 325 16.18 -9.21 2.08
N ALA A 326 17.41 -8.68 2.04
CA ALA A 326 17.94 -7.81 3.08
C ALA A 326 17.12 -6.51 3.15
N GLY A 327 16.59 -6.18 4.33
CA GLY A 327 15.84 -4.94 4.53
C GLY A 327 14.50 -4.88 3.80
N GLN A 328 13.99 -5.99 3.24
CA GLN A 328 12.68 -6.03 2.60
C GLN A 328 11.58 -5.87 3.65
N LEU A 329 10.77 -4.83 3.46
CA LEU A 329 9.61 -4.53 4.31
C LEU A 329 8.35 -5.21 3.80
N ARG A 330 8.39 -5.72 2.56
CA ARG A 330 7.26 -6.38 1.93
C ARG A 330 6.91 -7.64 2.71
N ALA A 331 5.62 -7.81 2.96
CA ALA A 331 5.11 -8.98 3.65
C ALA A 331 3.78 -9.46 3.05
N ALA A 332 3.44 -10.71 3.35
CA ALA A 332 2.13 -11.29 3.07
C ALA A 332 1.29 -11.31 4.35
N LEU A 333 0.02 -10.95 4.22
CA LEU A 333 -0.96 -11.04 5.31
C LEU A 333 -1.44 -12.49 5.42
N GLY A 334 -1.25 -13.09 6.60
CA GLY A 334 -1.70 -14.43 6.96
C GLY A 334 -3.08 -14.42 7.62
N GLU A 335 -3.25 -15.29 8.62
CA GLU A 335 -4.49 -15.39 9.38
C GLU A 335 -4.77 -14.10 10.16
N ARG A 336 -6.05 -13.73 10.25
CA ARG A 336 -6.55 -12.61 11.04
C ARG A 336 -7.40 -13.15 12.16
N PHE A 337 -7.07 -12.77 13.39
CA PHE A 337 -7.66 -13.32 14.60
C PHE A 337 -8.80 -12.48 15.16
N ALA A 338 -8.85 -11.19 14.79
CA ALA A 338 -9.88 -10.26 15.22
C ALA A 338 -10.20 -9.22 14.14
N PRO A 339 -11.40 -8.61 14.17
CA PRO A 339 -11.74 -7.48 13.32
C PRO A 339 -10.85 -6.27 13.62
N PRO A 340 -10.54 -5.43 12.61
CA PRO A 340 -9.81 -4.19 12.85
C PRO A 340 -10.57 -3.26 13.81
N ALA A 341 -9.88 -2.77 14.83
CA ALA A 341 -10.46 -1.91 15.87
C ALA A 341 -9.63 -0.63 16.05
N PRO A 342 -10.25 0.51 16.43
CA PRO A 342 -9.52 1.73 16.73
C PRO A 342 -8.46 1.53 17.81
N THR A 343 -7.32 2.19 17.66
CA THR A 343 -6.20 2.05 18.59
C THR A 343 -5.60 3.40 18.95
N ALA A 344 -5.07 3.49 20.16
CA ALA A 344 -4.26 4.63 20.61
C ALA A 344 -2.75 4.41 20.39
N ILE A 345 -2.35 3.25 19.86
CA ILE A 345 -0.94 2.94 19.56
C ILE A 345 -0.40 3.96 18.55
N ARG A 346 0.83 4.40 18.78
CA ARG A 346 1.60 5.21 17.84
C ARG A 346 3.01 4.61 17.75
N PRO A 347 3.61 4.52 16.56
CA PRO A 347 5.00 4.08 16.46
C PRO A 347 5.93 5.04 17.22
N PRO A 348 7.04 4.54 17.79
CA PRO A 348 8.09 5.38 18.35
C PRO A 348 8.63 6.30 17.26
N GLY A 349 8.80 7.57 17.60
CA GLY A 349 9.31 8.56 16.67
C GLY A 349 10.84 8.64 16.68
N VAL A 350 11.41 9.27 15.66
CA VAL A 350 12.82 9.65 15.56
C VAL A 350 12.97 11.09 15.09
N THR A 351 14.17 11.63 15.26
CA THR A 351 14.56 12.94 14.72
C THR A 351 14.68 12.89 13.19
N THR A 352 14.70 14.08 12.58
CA THR A 352 14.94 14.25 11.14
C THR A 352 16.33 13.73 10.71
N ALA A 353 17.37 13.91 11.53
CA ALA A 353 18.71 13.40 11.28
C ALA A 353 18.78 11.87 11.33
N GLU A 354 18.14 11.24 12.32
CA GLU A 354 18.05 9.78 12.41
C GLU A 354 17.27 9.17 11.26
N ALA A 355 16.24 9.86 10.76
CA ALA A 355 15.50 9.43 9.58
C ALA A 355 16.38 9.37 8.33
N ALA A 356 17.20 10.41 8.10
CA ALA A 356 18.17 10.43 7.01
C ALA A 356 19.25 9.34 7.18
N ALA A 357 19.74 9.13 8.40
CA ALA A 357 20.70 8.07 8.70
C ALA A 357 20.10 6.66 8.44
N ARG A 358 18.84 6.42 8.84
CA ARG A 358 18.13 5.16 8.56
C ARG A 358 18.01 4.89 7.07
N TYR A 359 17.76 5.91 6.26
CA TYR A 359 17.77 5.76 4.81
C TYR A 359 19.16 5.35 4.29
N GLY A 360 20.21 6.05 4.72
CA GLY A 360 21.59 5.72 4.35
C GLY A 360 22.02 4.30 4.74
N GLU A 361 21.63 3.83 5.93
CA GLU A 361 21.90 2.45 6.36
C GLU A 361 21.13 1.42 5.53
N ALA A 362 19.87 1.70 5.18
CA ALA A 362 19.07 0.79 4.36
C ALA A 362 19.63 0.59 2.95
N LEU A 363 20.27 1.62 2.38
CA LEU A 363 20.93 1.54 1.07
C LEU A 363 22.08 0.50 1.04
N ARG A 364 22.65 0.13 2.19
CA ARG A 364 23.65 -0.95 2.26
C ARG A 364 23.07 -2.33 1.97
N GLY A 365 21.78 -2.53 2.27
CA GLY A 365 21.05 -3.78 2.02
C GLY A 365 20.27 -3.80 0.70
N ASP A 366 19.83 -2.63 0.24
CA ASP A 366 19.16 -2.43 -1.05
C ASP A 366 19.55 -1.07 -1.66
N PRO A 367 20.61 -1.03 -2.52
CA PRO A 367 21.08 0.19 -3.15
C PRO A 367 20.07 0.90 -4.06
N TRP A 368 18.99 0.21 -4.45
CA TRP A 368 17.94 0.74 -5.33
C TRP A 368 16.73 1.25 -4.54
N LEU A 369 16.84 1.36 -3.22
CA LEU A 369 15.73 1.77 -2.37
C LEU A 369 15.47 3.28 -2.51
N ASP A 370 14.25 3.62 -2.91
CA ASP A 370 13.85 5.02 -3.06
C ASP A 370 13.63 5.70 -1.71
N SER A 371 13.12 4.95 -0.73
CA SER A 371 12.77 5.46 0.59
C SER A 371 12.60 4.35 1.64
N VAL A 372 12.68 4.73 2.91
CA VAL A 372 12.37 3.90 4.08
C VAL A 372 11.17 4.47 4.86
N PRO A 373 10.34 3.63 5.49
CA PRO A 373 9.27 4.10 6.36
C PRO A 373 9.87 4.66 7.66
N VAL A 374 9.45 5.86 8.03
CA VAL A 374 9.91 6.52 9.27
C VAL A 374 8.74 7.22 9.94
N THR A 375 8.70 7.14 11.26
CA THR A 375 7.88 8.02 12.09
C THR A 375 8.77 9.10 12.67
N LEU A 376 8.60 10.34 12.22
CA LEU A 376 9.24 11.50 12.80
C LEU A 376 8.51 11.90 14.07
N ASP A 377 9.25 12.21 15.13
CA ASP A 377 8.69 12.80 16.34
C ASP A 377 8.82 14.33 16.33
N ARG A 378 7.84 15.00 16.94
CA ARG A 378 7.89 16.43 17.24
C ARG A 378 8.43 17.29 16.09
N VAL A 379 7.87 17.16 14.89
CA VAL A 379 8.23 17.98 13.73
C VAL A 379 7.18 19.05 13.44
N VAL A 380 7.61 20.19 12.92
CA VAL A 380 6.73 21.30 12.53
C VAL A 380 6.78 21.48 11.00
N PRO A 381 5.64 21.38 10.29
CA PRO A 381 5.59 21.71 8.86
C PRO A 381 5.87 23.21 8.69
N THR A 382 6.98 23.52 8.05
CA THR A 382 7.50 24.89 7.94
C THR A 382 7.73 25.25 6.47
N PRO A 383 7.32 26.45 6.01
CA PRO A 383 7.67 26.94 4.69
C PRO A 383 9.19 27.09 4.54
N ASP A 384 9.73 26.78 3.36
CA ASP A 384 11.13 26.97 3.01
C ASP A 384 11.22 27.57 1.60
N GLY A 385 11.26 28.90 1.51
CA GLY A 385 11.08 29.63 0.25
C GLY A 385 9.75 29.25 -0.44
N ASP A 386 9.84 28.77 -1.68
CA ASP A 386 8.70 28.25 -2.46
C ASP A 386 8.42 26.74 -2.18
N SER A 387 9.03 26.18 -1.14
CA SER A 387 8.93 24.79 -0.74
C SER A 387 8.39 24.65 0.68
N TRP A 388 8.34 23.40 1.13
CA TRP A 388 7.93 23.02 2.48
C TRP A 388 8.87 21.96 3.02
N GLN A 389 9.09 21.98 4.33
CA GLN A 389 9.91 21.01 5.04
C GLN A 389 9.25 20.60 6.37
N LEU A 390 9.72 19.49 6.93
CA LEU A 390 9.45 19.10 8.32
C LEU A 390 10.68 19.45 9.15
N ALA A 391 10.59 20.54 9.91
CA ALA A 391 11.64 20.97 10.81
C ALA A 391 11.51 20.22 12.14
N ASP A 392 12.63 19.74 12.67
CA ASP A 392 12.71 19.17 14.01
C ASP A 392 12.45 20.27 15.04
N ALA A 393 11.55 20.04 16.01
CA ALA A 393 11.24 21.05 17.02
C ALA A 393 12.37 21.22 18.04
N ASP A 394 13.20 20.19 18.21
CA ASP A 394 14.22 20.12 19.26
C ASP A 394 15.66 20.17 18.69
N ALA A 395 15.82 20.21 17.36
CA ALA A 395 17.12 20.26 16.68
C ALA A 395 17.13 21.20 15.45
N ASP A 396 18.32 21.64 15.04
CA ASP A 396 18.50 22.52 13.86
C ASP A 396 18.60 21.73 12.54
N THR A 397 17.66 20.80 12.35
CA THR A 397 17.61 19.95 11.15
C THR A 397 16.19 19.86 10.61
N ALA A 398 16.07 19.74 9.29
CA ALA A 398 14.79 19.61 8.61
C ALA A 398 14.88 18.65 7.42
N LEU A 399 13.76 18.01 7.08
CA LEU A 399 13.64 17.21 5.85
C LEU A 399 12.73 17.91 4.84
N PRO A 400 13.20 18.13 3.59
CA PRO A 400 12.36 18.75 2.56
C PRO A 400 11.20 17.82 2.20
N LEU A 401 10.02 18.37 1.94
CA LEU A 401 8.88 17.60 1.43
C LEU A 401 9.04 17.31 -0.05
N THR A 402 8.72 16.08 -0.46
CA THR A 402 8.78 15.71 -1.88
C THR A 402 7.82 16.57 -2.72
N PRO A 403 8.11 16.82 -4.02
CA PRO A 403 7.20 17.53 -4.90
C PRO A 403 5.79 16.91 -4.95
N ALA A 404 5.71 15.58 -4.91
CA ALA A 404 4.44 14.85 -4.88
C ALA A 404 3.65 15.11 -3.58
N ALA A 405 4.32 15.19 -2.43
CA ALA A 405 3.67 15.55 -1.17
C ALA A 405 3.13 16.99 -1.19
N ARG A 406 3.91 17.94 -1.73
CA ARG A 406 3.51 19.35 -1.85
C ARG A 406 2.30 19.57 -2.75
N ALA A 407 2.16 18.75 -3.80
CA ALA A 407 1.04 18.84 -4.73
C ALA A 407 -0.27 18.24 -4.18
N ARG A 408 -0.23 17.52 -3.04
CA ARG A 408 -1.41 16.84 -2.46
C ARG A 408 -2.13 17.71 -1.43
N PRO A 409 -3.46 17.59 -1.31
CA PRO A 409 -4.22 18.26 -0.25
C PRO A 409 -3.77 17.90 1.18
N GLY A 410 -3.07 16.76 1.35
CA GLY A 410 -2.54 16.30 2.62
C GLY A 410 -1.61 17.31 3.31
N LEU A 411 -0.85 18.11 2.56
CA LEU A 411 -0.01 19.16 3.13
C LEU A 411 -0.84 20.14 3.98
N TRP A 412 -1.98 20.60 3.46
CA TRP A 412 -2.84 21.54 4.17
C TRP A 412 -3.51 20.93 5.40
N ARG A 413 -3.84 19.63 5.34
CA ARG A 413 -4.31 18.88 6.52
C ARG A 413 -3.24 18.81 7.59
N LEU A 414 -1.99 18.55 7.20
CA LEU A 414 -0.85 18.49 8.11
C LEU A 414 -0.57 19.86 8.77
N VAL A 415 -0.58 20.94 7.98
CA VAL A 415 -0.40 22.32 8.48
C VAL A 415 -1.53 22.69 9.44
N ALA A 416 -2.78 22.38 9.10
CA ALA A 416 -3.93 22.64 9.96
C ALA A 416 -3.90 21.83 11.26
N LEU A 417 -3.46 20.56 11.20
CA LEU A 417 -3.29 19.71 12.38
C LEU A 417 -2.20 20.23 13.31
N SER A 418 -1.08 20.71 12.74
CA SER A 418 0.01 21.29 13.51
C SER A 418 -0.39 22.61 14.15
N GLY A 419 -1.01 23.52 13.39
CA GLY A 419 -1.31 24.88 13.89
C GLY A 419 -0.05 25.65 14.34
N GLY A 420 1.14 25.23 13.88
CA GLY A 420 2.44 25.72 14.35
C GLY A 420 3.04 24.96 15.53
N ALA A 421 2.31 24.01 16.15
CA ALA A 421 2.83 23.14 17.19
C ALA A 421 3.48 21.86 16.60
N PRO A 422 4.41 21.21 17.33
CA PRO A 422 5.00 19.96 16.91
C PRO A 422 3.95 18.84 16.70
N VAL A 423 4.16 18.01 15.68
CA VAL A 423 3.31 16.85 15.38
C VAL A 423 4.17 15.60 15.17
N LYS A 424 3.58 14.43 15.39
CA LYS A 424 4.19 13.15 15.02
C LYS A 424 3.74 12.79 13.61
N VAL A 425 4.68 12.40 12.74
CA VAL A 425 4.37 12.15 11.31
C VAL A 425 5.00 10.84 10.85
N PHE A 426 4.17 9.91 10.39
CA PHE A 426 4.61 8.74 9.65
C PHE A 426 4.67 9.04 8.15
N GLY A 427 5.74 8.61 7.49
CA GLY A 427 5.93 8.80 6.07
C GLY A 427 7.10 7.98 5.51
N GLU A 428 7.42 8.26 4.26
CA GLU A 428 8.53 7.65 3.53
C GLU A 428 9.66 8.67 3.41
N CYS A 429 10.85 8.34 3.93
CA CYS A 429 12.06 9.17 3.89
C CYS A 429 13.03 8.62 2.86
N GLY A 430 13.41 9.43 1.87
CA GLY A 430 14.28 9.00 0.77
C GLY A 430 15.14 10.12 0.21
N HIS A 431 15.87 9.83 -0.87
CA HIS A 431 16.79 10.79 -1.50
C HIS A 431 16.10 12.06 -2.03
N ARG A 432 14.80 12.01 -2.33
CA ARG A 432 13.99 13.16 -2.77
C ARG A 432 13.36 13.96 -1.63
N GLY A 433 13.60 13.57 -0.38
CA GLY A 433 12.99 14.14 0.81
C GLY A 433 11.96 13.21 1.46
N PHE A 434 11.05 13.81 2.22
CA PHE A 434 10.05 13.11 3.03
C PHE A 434 8.66 13.21 2.41
N THR A 435 7.96 12.08 2.34
CA THR A 435 6.55 12.02 1.92
C THR A 435 5.69 11.68 3.14
N PRO A 436 5.00 12.66 3.75
CA PRO A 436 4.14 12.43 4.89
C PRO A 436 2.87 11.69 4.47
N LEU A 437 2.53 10.63 5.19
CA LEU A 437 1.40 9.75 4.88
C LEU A 437 0.32 9.78 5.96
N THR A 438 0.71 9.88 7.23
CA THR A 438 -0.22 9.99 8.37
C THR A 438 0.40 10.81 9.48
N ALA A 439 -0.41 11.60 10.17
CA ALA A 439 0.05 12.44 11.27
C ALA A 439 -0.85 12.34 12.49
N TRP A 440 -0.27 12.66 13.64
CA TRP A 440 -0.95 12.77 14.93
C TRP A 440 -0.57 14.11 15.56
N ALA A 441 -1.55 14.77 16.17
CA ALA A 441 -1.26 15.87 17.09
C ALA A 441 -0.39 15.38 18.27
N GLU A 442 0.36 16.30 18.87
CA GLU A 442 1.22 16.01 20.04
C GLU A 442 0.45 15.35 21.19
N GLY A 443 -0.76 15.86 21.47
CA GLY A 443 -1.66 15.32 22.48
C GLY A 443 -2.42 14.06 22.04
N LYS A 444 -3.46 13.70 22.81
CA LYS A 444 -4.40 12.63 22.40
C LYS A 444 -5.14 13.06 21.14
N GLY A 445 -5.14 12.19 20.14
CA GLY A 445 -5.71 12.47 18.84
C GLY A 445 -5.64 11.25 17.94
N GLU A 446 -6.62 11.16 17.05
CA GLU A 446 -6.73 10.11 16.04
C GLU A 446 -5.66 10.28 14.95
N ALA A 447 -5.42 9.21 14.19
CA ALA A 447 -4.57 9.25 13.02
C ALA A 447 -5.23 10.08 11.91
N VAL A 448 -4.54 11.10 11.42
CA VAL A 448 -4.99 11.92 10.28
C VAL A 448 -4.30 11.44 9.01
N GLN A 449 -5.07 10.92 8.06
CA GLN A 449 -4.56 10.49 6.77
C GLN A 449 -4.22 11.69 5.86
N LEU A 450 -3.01 11.64 5.27
CA LEU A 450 -2.47 12.70 4.41
C LEU A 450 -2.35 12.29 2.93
N CYS A 451 -2.56 11.01 2.60
CA CYS A 451 -2.43 10.46 1.24
C CYS A 451 -3.77 10.25 0.51
#